data_AF-A0A923TDD4-F1
#
_entry.id   AF-A0A923TDD4-F1
#
_cell.length_a   1.000
_cell.length_b   1.000
_cell.length_c   1.000
_cell.angle_alpha   90.00
_cell.angle_beta   90.00
_cell.angle_gamma   90.00
#
_symmetry.space_group_name_H-M   'P 1'
#
loop_
_entity.id
_entity.type
_entity.pdbx_description
1 polymer ?
#
loop_
_entity_poly.entity_id
_entity_poly.type
_entity_poly.pdbx_seq_one_letter_code
_entity_poly.pdbx_strand_id
1 'polypeptide(L)'
;MIDTQLSSLAQNLDGPDWPMKGKDETPAKYVDLTFAEVQEMLVLKGQPTERFDQLVLILRETLAFDNPFGEMVEQTAESAARNNGLLKNLAKLEIPGDFPVRLTALNVDTLDFCRLEKLTTLQEFAVFAQAMSQSVIVGGDFRKLLNALSHVDESSLSEVLPFRTGSKGLHLVEALAQATRAADPYAHAEAAKIWFGDQFNMLARDASSPATLARHFVVLNDPMLEQKAAALLKPRVRGAVATTGTQSGFFGALSRLFKK
;
A
#
# COMPACT_ATOMS: atom_id res chain seq x y z
N MET A 1 18.81 -9.42 -26.73
CA MET A 1 18.95 -10.52 -27.72
C MET A 1 17.61 -11.01 -28.32
N ILE A 2 16.58 -10.17 -28.37
CA ILE A 2 15.19 -10.58 -28.67
C ILE A 2 14.90 -10.93 -30.14
N ASP A 3 15.75 -10.46 -31.06
CA ASP A 3 15.66 -10.72 -32.51
C ASP A 3 16.60 -11.84 -32.99
N THR A 4 17.35 -12.45 -32.05
CA THR A 4 18.21 -13.59 -32.37
C THR A 4 17.35 -14.84 -32.56
N GLN A 5 17.67 -15.66 -33.57
CA GLN A 5 16.91 -16.88 -33.85
C GLN A 5 16.98 -17.86 -32.67
N LEU A 6 15.84 -18.45 -32.31
CA LEU A 6 15.72 -19.45 -31.24
C LEU A 6 16.60 -20.67 -31.49
N SER A 7 16.85 -21.04 -32.74
CA SER A 7 17.79 -22.11 -33.09
C SER A 7 19.23 -21.79 -32.70
N SER A 8 19.67 -20.55 -32.89
CA SER A 8 21.01 -20.08 -32.50
C SER A 8 21.12 -19.98 -30.97
N LEU A 9 20.07 -19.48 -30.32
CA LEU A 9 20.01 -19.40 -28.86
C LEU A 9 20.02 -20.81 -28.22
N ALA A 10 19.26 -21.75 -28.77
CA ALA A 10 19.24 -23.14 -28.28
C ALA A 10 20.61 -23.81 -28.37
N GLN A 11 21.36 -23.56 -29.45
CA GLN A 11 22.73 -24.08 -29.62
C GLN A 11 23.70 -23.50 -28.59
N ASN A 12 23.56 -22.22 -28.24
CA ASN A 12 24.39 -21.58 -27.23
C ASN A 12 24.14 -22.12 -25.80
N LEU A 13 23.00 -22.80 -25.57
CA LEU A 13 22.63 -23.36 -24.27
C LEU A 13 22.98 -24.85 -24.14
N ASP A 14 23.71 -25.42 -25.11
CA ASP A 14 24.02 -26.87 -25.19
C ASP A 14 22.78 -27.78 -25.07
N GLY A 15 21.60 -27.25 -25.38
CA GLY A 15 20.32 -27.93 -25.29
C GLY A 15 19.94 -28.64 -26.60
N PRO A 16 18.78 -29.33 -26.64
CA PRO A 16 18.24 -29.86 -27.88
C PRO A 16 18.04 -28.76 -28.91
N ASP A 17 18.25 -29.06 -30.19
CA ASP A 17 18.00 -28.10 -31.27
C ASP A 17 16.53 -27.62 -31.26
N TRP A 18 16.33 -26.33 -31.56
CA TRP A 18 15.00 -25.80 -31.80
C TRP A 18 14.46 -26.32 -33.15
N PRO A 19 13.30 -26.99 -33.18
CA PRO A 19 12.84 -27.75 -34.35
C PRO A 19 12.34 -26.85 -35.49
N MET A 20 11.99 -25.60 -35.19
CA MET A 20 11.42 -24.67 -36.16
C MET A 20 12.51 -23.78 -36.76
N LYS A 21 12.65 -23.82 -38.08
CA LYS A 21 13.62 -23.03 -38.85
C LYS A 21 12.88 -21.93 -39.60
N GLY A 22 12.79 -20.75 -39.00
CA GLY A 22 12.19 -19.57 -39.61
C GLY A 22 12.98 -18.32 -39.21
N LYS A 23 13.06 -17.33 -40.10
CA LYS A 23 13.73 -16.05 -39.78
C LYS A 23 12.95 -15.25 -38.73
N ASP A 24 11.67 -15.55 -38.57
CA ASP A 24 10.73 -15.01 -37.59
C ASP A 24 10.64 -15.86 -36.31
N GLU A 25 11.39 -16.96 -36.21
CA GLU A 25 11.46 -17.78 -35.00
C GLU A 25 12.42 -17.16 -33.99
N THR A 26 12.03 -16.02 -33.44
CA THR A 26 12.78 -15.24 -32.45
C THR A 26 11.99 -15.13 -31.14
N PRO A 27 12.66 -14.83 -30.01
CA PRO A 27 12.00 -14.54 -28.74
C PRO A 27 10.84 -13.53 -28.86
N ALA A 28 10.99 -12.48 -29.68
CA ALA A 28 9.98 -11.44 -29.88
C ALA A 28 8.59 -11.99 -30.27
N LYS A 29 8.54 -13.12 -30.99
CA LYS A 29 7.30 -13.75 -31.44
C LYS A 29 6.49 -14.39 -30.30
N TYR A 30 7.14 -14.70 -29.18
CA TYR A 30 6.55 -15.52 -28.11
C TYR A 30 6.36 -14.77 -26.79
N VAL A 31 7.07 -13.65 -26.58
CA VAL A 31 7.10 -12.91 -25.30
C VAL A 31 5.72 -12.35 -24.90
N ASP A 32 4.92 -11.91 -25.87
CA ASP A 32 3.61 -11.29 -25.61
C ASP A 32 2.44 -12.30 -25.60
N LEU A 33 2.73 -13.58 -25.81
CA LEU A 33 1.70 -14.61 -25.92
C LEU A 33 1.45 -15.29 -24.57
N THR A 34 0.19 -15.59 -24.31
CA THR A 34 -0.22 -16.40 -23.16
C THR A 34 0.16 -17.87 -23.37
N PHE A 35 0.23 -18.63 -22.26
CA PHE A 35 0.50 -20.06 -22.28
C PHE A 35 -0.38 -20.83 -23.28
N ALA A 36 -1.68 -20.54 -23.29
CA ALA A 36 -2.64 -21.20 -24.17
C ALA A 36 -2.36 -20.90 -25.65
N GLU A 37 -2.05 -19.64 -25.98
CA GLU A 37 -1.76 -19.21 -27.36
C GLU A 37 -0.45 -19.82 -27.88
N VAL A 38 0.59 -19.92 -27.04
CA VAL A 38 1.85 -20.56 -27.42
C VAL A 38 1.65 -22.05 -27.67
N GLN A 39 0.90 -22.75 -26.80
CA GLN A 39 0.59 -24.16 -27.00
C GLN A 39 -0.21 -24.41 -28.28
N GLU A 40 -1.22 -23.58 -28.55
CA GLU A 40 -2.01 -23.67 -29.78
C GLU A 40 -1.14 -23.47 -31.02
N MET A 41 -0.23 -22.48 -31.00
CA MET A 41 0.73 -22.29 -32.09
C MET A 41 1.69 -23.46 -32.28
N LEU A 42 2.18 -24.07 -31.19
CA LEU A 42 3.05 -25.24 -31.28
C LEU A 42 2.32 -26.43 -31.92
N VAL A 43 1.06 -26.67 -31.51
CA VAL A 43 0.21 -27.71 -32.09
C VAL A 43 -0.09 -27.45 -33.56
N LEU A 44 -0.42 -26.21 -33.93
CA LEU A 44 -0.65 -25.81 -35.34
C LEU A 44 0.57 -26.04 -36.23
N LYS A 45 1.77 -25.96 -35.65
CA LYS A 45 3.04 -26.24 -36.35
C LYS A 45 3.50 -27.69 -36.23
N GLY A 46 2.65 -28.58 -35.72
CA GLY A 46 2.93 -30.01 -35.58
C GLY A 46 3.97 -30.34 -34.49
N GLN A 47 4.18 -29.46 -33.52
CA GLN A 47 5.09 -29.68 -32.40
C GLN A 47 4.33 -30.16 -31.15
N PRO A 48 4.92 -31.05 -30.34
CA PRO A 48 4.32 -31.47 -29.08
C PRO A 48 4.34 -30.30 -28.08
N THR A 49 3.33 -30.25 -27.19
CA THR A 49 3.17 -29.18 -26.19
C THR A 49 4.31 -29.14 -25.17
N GLU A 50 5.00 -30.27 -24.96
CA GLU A 50 6.23 -30.40 -24.14
C GLU A 50 7.38 -29.50 -24.62
N ARG A 51 7.36 -29.06 -25.89
CA ARG A 51 8.34 -28.09 -26.42
C ARG A 51 8.20 -26.70 -25.82
N PHE A 52 7.08 -26.41 -25.17
CA PHE A 52 6.90 -25.17 -24.42
C PHE A 52 7.97 -25.02 -23.34
N ASP A 53 8.32 -26.10 -22.63
CA ASP A 53 9.32 -26.05 -21.56
C ASP A 53 10.71 -25.70 -22.11
N GLN A 54 11.05 -26.22 -23.28
CA GLN A 54 12.28 -25.87 -23.99
C GLN A 54 12.27 -24.38 -24.42
N LEU A 55 11.14 -23.87 -24.90
CA LEU A 55 10.99 -22.46 -25.26
C LEU A 55 11.19 -21.56 -24.03
N VAL A 56 10.51 -21.87 -22.92
CA VAL A 56 10.65 -21.14 -21.65
C VAL A 56 12.09 -21.16 -21.17
N LEU A 57 12.77 -22.30 -21.26
CA LEU A 57 14.18 -22.42 -20.90
C LEU A 57 15.05 -21.47 -21.75
N ILE A 58 14.91 -21.52 -23.08
CA ILE A 58 15.67 -20.64 -23.99
C ILE A 58 15.41 -19.17 -23.66
N LEU A 59 14.16 -18.78 -23.45
CA LEU A 59 13.78 -17.39 -23.14
C LEU A 59 14.33 -16.94 -21.79
N ARG A 60 14.23 -17.78 -20.75
CA ARG A 60 14.73 -17.47 -19.40
C ARG A 60 16.24 -17.30 -19.38
N GLU A 61 16.97 -18.23 -19.98
CA GLU A 61 18.43 -18.16 -20.03
C GLU A 61 18.90 -16.96 -20.87
N THR A 62 18.21 -16.67 -21.99
CA THR A 62 18.51 -15.47 -22.79
C THR A 62 18.25 -14.18 -22.01
N LEU A 63 17.19 -14.14 -21.20
CA LEU A 63 16.92 -13.00 -20.31
C LEU A 63 18.00 -12.87 -19.22
N ALA A 64 18.50 -13.99 -18.69
CA ALA A 64 19.60 -14.01 -17.73
C ALA A 64 20.92 -13.51 -18.35
N PHE A 65 21.18 -13.78 -19.64
CA PHE A 65 22.33 -13.19 -20.35
C PHE A 65 22.20 -11.67 -20.54
N ASP A 66 21.00 -11.16 -20.80
CA ASP A 66 20.74 -9.71 -20.92
C ASP A 66 20.77 -9.01 -19.52
N ASN A 67 20.59 -9.74 -18.41
CA ASN A 67 20.73 -9.24 -17.04
C ASN A 67 21.51 -10.20 -16.11
N PRO A 68 22.84 -10.37 -16.31
CA PRO A 68 23.65 -11.39 -15.64
C PRO A 68 23.80 -11.18 -14.12
N PHE A 69 23.36 -10.02 -13.61
CA PHE A 69 23.35 -9.68 -12.20
C PHE A 69 21.94 -9.59 -11.61
N GLY A 70 20.88 -9.86 -12.38
CA GLY A 70 19.49 -9.76 -11.94
C GLY A 70 19.20 -10.62 -10.72
N GLU A 71 19.57 -11.90 -10.78
CA GLU A 71 19.39 -12.83 -9.65
C GLU A 71 20.23 -12.42 -8.42
N MET A 72 21.42 -11.85 -8.62
CA MET A 72 22.27 -11.36 -7.52
C MET A 72 21.68 -10.10 -6.86
N VAL A 73 21.07 -9.20 -7.65
CA VAL A 73 20.39 -8.00 -7.15
C VAL A 73 19.11 -8.36 -6.40
N GLU A 74 18.32 -9.31 -6.91
CA GLU A 74 17.12 -9.81 -6.23
C GLU A 74 17.47 -10.48 -4.90
N GLN A 75 18.47 -11.37 -4.88
CA GLN A 75 18.95 -11.99 -3.64
C GLN A 75 19.50 -10.96 -2.64
N THR A 76 20.13 -9.89 -3.12
CA THR A 76 20.63 -8.80 -2.27
C THR A 76 19.47 -7.99 -1.67
N ALA A 77 18.45 -7.68 -2.46
CA ALA A 77 17.26 -6.96 -1.99
C ALA A 77 16.45 -7.81 -0.98
N GLU A 78 16.27 -9.10 -1.24
CA GLU A 78 15.64 -10.05 -0.31
C GLU A 78 16.45 -10.19 0.99
N SER A 79 17.78 -10.25 0.89
CA SER A 79 18.66 -10.32 2.06
C SER A 79 18.64 -9.03 2.88
N ALA A 80 18.56 -7.86 2.23
CA ALA A 80 18.41 -6.57 2.90
C ALA A 80 17.08 -6.50 3.66
N ALA A 81 15.97 -6.95 3.05
CA ALA A 81 14.68 -7.04 3.71
C ALA A 81 14.68 -8.03 4.89
N ARG A 82 15.30 -9.21 4.76
CA ARG A 82 15.40 -10.21 5.84
C ARG A 82 16.22 -9.72 7.05
N ASN A 83 17.18 -8.83 6.82
CA ASN A 83 18.03 -8.27 7.88
C ASN A 83 17.56 -6.92 8.41
N ASN A 84 16.44 -6.39 7.92
CA ASN A 84 15.91 -5.12 8.37
C ASN A 84 15.25 -5.26 9.76
N GLY A 85 15.85 -4.66 10.78
CA GLY A 85 15.30 -4.65 12.14
C GLY A 85 13.93 -3.99 12.25
N LEU A 86 13.65 -2.97 11.43
CA LEU A 86 12.37 -2.28 11.39
C LEU A 86 11.26 -3.18 10.85
N LEU A 87 11.52 -3.94 9.77
CA LEU A 87 10.55 -4.90 9.23
C LEU A 87 10.21 -6.01 10.24
N LYS A 88 11.22 -6.48 11.01
CA LYS A 88 10.99 -7.44 12.10
C LYS A 88 10.12 -6.86 13.21
N ASN A 89 10.33 -5.59 13.55
CA ASN A 89 9.52 -4.91 14.57
C ASN A 89 8.09 -4.65 14.08
N LEU A 90 7.89 -4.28 12.82
CA LEU A 90 6.56 -4.17 12.19
C LEU A 90 5.81 -5.51 12.28
N ALA A 91 6.48 -6.61 11.90
CA ALA A 91 5.90 -7.95 12.00
C ALA A 91 5.56 -8.35 13.45
N LYS A 92 6.43 -8.03 14.41
CA LYS A 92 6.19 -8.29 15.84
C LYS A 92 4.95 -7.58 16.38
N LEU A 93 4.71 -6.36 15.91
CA LEU A 93 3.55 -5.54 16.26
C LEU A 93 2.31 -5.86 15.39
N GLU A 94 2.42 -6.79 14.45
CA GLU A 94 1.40 -7.12 13.43
C GLU A 94 0.96 -5.90 12.60
N ILE A 95 1.87 -4.94 12.43
CA ILE A 95 1.64 -3.76 11.57
C ILE A 95 1.93 -4.18 10.12
N PRO A 96 0.95 -4.07 9.21
CA PRO A 96 1.17 -4.47 7.81
C PRO A 96 2.17 -3.56 7.12
N GLY A 97 3.18 -4.16 6.48
CA GLY A 97 4.22 -3.42 5.76
C GLY A 97 3.69 -2.66 4.53
N ASP A 98 2.61 -3.16 3.92
CA ASP A 98 1.90 -2.54 2.80
C ASP A 98 1.00 -1.37 3.23
N PHE A 99 0.94 -1.04 4.53
CA PHE A 99 0.16 0.10 5.01
C PHE A 99 0.64 1.40 4.33
N PRO A 100 -0.26 2.19 3.72
CA PRO A 100 0.13 3.37 2.99
C PRO A 100 0.67 4.48 3.89
N VAL A 101 1.85 5.03 3.55
CA VAL A 101 2.46 6.15 4.29
C VAL A 101 1.54 7.37 4.30
N ARG A 102 0.77 7.60 3.22
CA ARG A 102 -0.21 8.69 3.13
C ARG A 102 -1.36 8.63 4.16
N LEU A 103 -1.60 7.47 4.77
CA LEU A 103 -2.63 7.27 5.80
C LEU A 103 -2.07 7.39 7.22
N THR A 104 -0.79 7.75 7.35
CA THR A 104 -0.18 8.09 8.64
C THR A 104 -0.49 9.55 9.01
N ALA A 105 -0.32 9.87 10.29
CA ALA A 105 -0.40 11.23 10.81
C ALA A 105 0.93 12.00 10.69
N LEU A 106 1.77 11.66 9.71
CA LEU A 106 2.96 12.44 9.38
C LEU A 106 2.57 13.83 8.83
N ASN A 107 3.46 14.79 9.03
CA ASN A 107 3.30 16.15 8.53
C ASN A 107 3.36 16.17 7.00
N VAL A 108 2.76 17.20 6.41
CA VAL A 108 2.67 17.39 4.96
C VAL A 108 4.05 17.37 4.31
N ASP A 109 5.03 18.07 4.88
CA ASP A 109 6.40 18.12 4.35
C ASP A 109 7.07 16.73 4.32
N THR A 110 6.80 15.91 5.33
CA THR A 110 7.34 14.55 5.43
C THR A 110 6.62 13.61 4.47
N LEU A 111 5.31 13.75 4.29
CA LEU A 111 4.56 13.01 3.27
C LEU A 111 5.02 13.39 1.85
N ASP A 112 5.32 14.66 1.61
CA ASP A 112 5.86 15.14 0.34
C ASP A 112 7.25 14.56 0.07
N PHE A 113 8.12 14.54 1.08
CA PHE A 113 9.41 13.85 1.00
C PHE A 113 9.23 12.36 0.66
N CYS A 114 8.38 11.65 1.39
CA CYS A 114 8.09 10.24 1.11
C CYS A 114 7.58 10.04 -0.33
N ARG A 115 6.72 10.93 -0.83
CA ARG A 115 6.24 10.88 -2.21
C ARG A 115 7.35 11.11 -3.24
N LEU A 116 8.24 12.07 -3.02
CA LEU A 116 9.37 12.36 -3.91
C LEU A 116 10.34 11.18 -3.99
N GLU A 117 10.59 10.54 -2.86
CA GLU A 117 11.43 9.33 -2.74
C GLU A 117 10.68 8.03 -3.11
N LYS A 118 9.44 8.13 -3.59
CA LYS A 118 8.57 6.99 -3.97
C LYS A 118 8.32 5.99 -2.82
N LEU A 119 8.34 6.46 -1.58
CA LEU A 119 7.98 5.71 -0.38
C LEU A 119 6.46 5.75 -0.19
N THR A 120 5.78 4.78 -0.77
CA THR A 120 4.31 4.68 -0.73
C THR A 120 3.82 3.82 0.44
N THR A 121 4.62 2.86 0.90
CA THR A 121 4.28 1.91 1.96
C THR A 121 5.25 1.96 3.16
N LEU A 122 4.82 1.46 4.32
CA LEU A 122 5.68 1.34 5.50
C LEU A 122 6.89 0.40 5.28
N GLN A 123 6.74 -0.61 4.43
CA GLN A 123 7.83 -1.50 4.06
C GLN A 123 8.90 -0.76 3.25
N GLU A 124 8.49 0.00 2.24
CA GLU A 124 9.41 0.84 1.46
C GLU A 124 10.10 1.87 2.37
N PHE A 125 9.34 2.50 3.27
CA PHE A 125 9.88 3.40 4.29
C PHE A 125 10.95 2.71 5.15
N ALA A 126 10.69 1.50 5.64
CA ALA A 126 11.61 0.76 6.49
C ALA A 126 12.89 0.35 5.74
N VAL A 127 12.77 -0.08 4.49
CA VAL A 127 13.93 -0.42 3.64
C VAL A 127 14.77 0.83 3.36
N PHE A 128 14.11 1.94 2.99
CA PHE A 128 14.77 3.22 2.77
C PHE A 128 15.50 3.72 4.02
N ALA A 129 14.85 3.69 5.18
CA ALA A 129 15.42 4.16 6.43
C ALA A 129 16.66 3.36 6.86
N GLN A 130 16.73 2.05 6.53
CA GLN A 130 17.92 1.22 6.77
C GLN A 130 19.09 1.60 5.85
N ALA A 131 18.80 1.96 4.60
CA ALA A 131 19.82 2.36 3.62
C ALA A 131 20.29 3.82 3.80
N MET A 132 19.60 4.60 4.64
CA MET A 132 19.87 6.01 4.84
C MET A 132 21.21 6.21 5.58
N SER A 133 22.18 6.82 4.92
CA SER A 133 23.41 7.32 5.56
C SER A 133 23.11 8.58 6.38
N GLN A 134 23.98 8.93 7.33
CA GLN A 134 23.78 10.08 8.23
C GLN A 134 23.66 11.45 7.55
N SER A 135 23.76 11.54 6.21
CA SER A 135 23.74 12.79 5.46
C SER A 135 22.35 13.27 5.03
N VAL A 136 21.29 12.48 5.19
CA VAL A 136 19.93 12.90 4.82
C VAL A 136 19.27 13.63 5.98
N ILE A 137 18.99 14.92 5.80
CA ILE A 137 18.19 15.71 6.74
C ILE A 137 16.74 15.30 6.57
N VAL A 138 16.24 14.46 7.46
CA VAL A 138 14.82 14.06 7.53
C VAL A 138 14.06 14.90 8.54
N GLY A 139 12.77 15.11 8.28
CA GLY A 139 11.85 15.82 9.17
C GLY A 139 11.78 15.21 10.58
N GLY A 140 11.41 16.01 11.58
CA GLY A 140 11.38 15.57 12.98
C GLY A 140 10.39 14.42 13.25
N ASP A 141 9.26 14.42 12.56
CA ASP A 141 8.22 13.36 12.60
C ASP A 141 8.64 12.10 11.83
N PHE A 142 9.39 12.21 10.73
CA PHE A 142 10.04 11.06 10.08
C PHE A 142 10.96 10.35 11.07
N ARG A 143 11.83 11.12 11.75
CA ARG A 143 12.76 10.59 12.75
C ARG A 143 12.01 10.02 13.96
N LYS A 144 10.89 10.63 14.34
CA LYS A 144 10.00 10.10 15.39
C LYS A 144 9.47 8.72 15.02
N LEU A 145 8.89 8.56 13.82
CA LEU A 145 8.38 7.26 13.34
C LEU A 145 9.50 6.21 13.30
N LEU A 146 10.66 6.58 12.77
CA LEU A 146 11.82 5.71 12.71
C LEU A 146 12.27 5.24 14.09
N ASN A 147 12.43 6.15 15.04
CA ASN A 147 12.81 5.83 16.41
C ASN A 147 11.76 4.96 17.10
N ALA A 148 10.48 5.28 16.88
CA ALA A 148 9.37 4.53 17.45
C ALA A 148 9.35 3.08 16.96
N LEU A 149 9.59 2.85 15.66
CA LEU A 149 9.71 1.51 15.08
C LEU A 149 11.00 0.80 15.51
N SER A 150 12.11 1.53 15.64
CA SER A 150 13.41 0.96 16.04
C SER A 150 13.39 0.41 17.46
N HIS A 151 12.71 1.12 18.37
CA HIS A 151 12.68 0.80 19.79
C HIS A 151 11.36 0.17 20.27
N VAL A 152 10.41 -0.05 19.36
CA VAL A 152 9.06 -0.55 19.71
C VAL A 152 8.40 0.36 20.76
N ASP A 153 8.50 1.67 20.55
CA ASP A 153 7.85 2.67 21.41
C ASP A 153 6.39 2.85 20.97
N GLU A 154 5.52 2.04 21.55
CA GLU A 154 4.09 2.05 21.28
C GLU A 154 3.41 3.41 21.51
N SER A 155 3.93 4.21 22.45
CA SER A 155 3.40 5.55 22.73
C SER A 155 3.65 6.45 21.52
N SER A 156 4.89 6.54 21.06
CA SER A 156 5.23 7.34 19.87
C SER A 156 4.60 6.79 18.60
N LEU A 157 4.42 5.47 18.48
CA LEU A 157 3.74 4.86 17.34
C LEU A 157 2.27 5.29 17.26
N SER A 158 1.55 5.33 18.38
CA SER A 158 0.13 5.72 18.41
C SER A 158 -0.12 7.16 17.96
N GLU A 159 0.91 8.02 18.03
CA GLU A 159 0.81 9.39 17.56
C GLU A 159 0.93 9.53 16.04
N VAL A 160 1.59 8.57 15.36
CA VAL A 160 1.93 8.65 13.93
C VAL A 160 1.19 7.62 13.10
N LEU A 161 0.97 6.42 13.63
CA LEU A 161 0.25 5.32 12.99
C LEU A 161 -1.10 5.12 13.65
N PRO A 162 -2.10 4.56 12.96
CA PRO A 162 -3.38 4.21 13.56
C PRO A 162 -3.25 2.95 14.43
N PHE A 163 -2.42 3.06 15.46
CA PHE A 163 -1.96 2.02 16.36
C PHE A 163 -2.45 2.32 17.76
N ARG A 164 -2.81 1.27 18.50
CA ARG A 164 -3.28 1.39 19.89
C ARG A 164 -2.32 0.65 20.81
N THR A 165 -1.85 1.37 21.82
CA THR A 165 -0.94 0.84 22.84
C THR A 165 -1.56 -0.38 23.54
N GLY A 166 -0.75 -1.43 23.72
CA GLY A 166 -1.17 -2.70 24.31
C GLY A 166 -1.97 -3.62 23.38
N SER A 167 -2.24 -3.19 22.14
CA SER A 167 -2.86 -4.03 21.11
C SER A 167 -1.98 -4.15 19.88
N LYS A 168 -2.22 -5.21 19.12
CA LYS A 168 -1.49 -5.49 17.90
C LYS A 168 -2.27 -5.04 16.67
N GLY A 169 -1.53 -4.73 15.62
CA GLY A 169 -2.05 -4.30 14.34
C GLY A 169 -2.54 -2.85 14.32
N LEU A 170 -3.17 -2.50 13.21
CA LEU A 170 -3.71 -1.16 12.98
C LEU A 170 -5.24 -1.18 13.12
N HIS A 171 -5.81 -0.06 13.57
CA HIS A 171 -7.23 0.04 13.89
C HIS A 171 -7.91 1.19 13.13
N LEU A 172 -9.07 0.92 12.54
CA LEU A 172 -9.85 1.91 11.81
C LEU A 172 -10.28 3.07 12.69
N VAL A 173 -10.66 2.82 13.95
CA VAL A 173 -11.06 3.87 14.90
C VAL A 173 -9.95 4.91 15.06
N GLU A 174 -8.69 4.45 15.10
CA GLU A 174 -7.51 5.29 15.30
C GLU A 174 -7.18 6.03 14.01
N ALA A 175 -7.35 5.37 12.84
CA ALA A 175 -7.22 6.01 11.54
C ALA A 175 -8.27 7.11 11.32
N LEU A 176 -9.51 6.89 11.75
CA LEU A 176 -10.56 7.91 11.70
C LEU A 176 -10.28 9.07 12.65
N ALA A 177 -9.75 8.79 13.84
CA ALA A 177 -9.33 9.83 14.77
C ALA A 177 -8.19 10.69 14.19
N GLN A 178 -7.21 10.07 13.53
CA GLN A 178 -6.14 10.78 12.83
C GLN A 178 -6.66 11.59 11.65
N ALA A 179 -7.61 11.04 10.88
CA ALA A 179 -8.27 11.74 9.77
C ALA A 179 -8.90 13.06 10.20
N THR A 180 -9.39 13.19 11.45
CA THR A 180 -9.96 14.46 11.96
C THR A 180 -8.98 15.64 11.95
N ARG A 181 -7.67 15.36 11.87
CA ARG A 181 -6.58 16.35 11.88
C ARG A 181 -5.99 16.60 10.49
N ALA A 182 -6.39 15.81 9.50
CA ALA A 182 -5.94 15.97 8.11
C ALA A 182 -6.54 17.21 7.45
N ALA A 183 -5.91 17.71 6.38
CA ALA A 183 -6.38 18.87 5.63
C ALA A 183 -7.78 18.65 5.00
N ASP A 184 -8.04 17.44 4.49
CA ASP A 184 -9.39 16.98 4.12
C ASP A 184 -9.75 15.72 4.93
N PRO A 185 -10.43 15.88 6.09
CA PRO A 185 -10.79 14.77 6.95
C PRO A 185 -11.67 13.71 6.28
N TYR A 186 -12.56 14.12 5.36
CA TYR A 186 -13.45 13.18 4.68
C TYR A 186 -12.69 12.38 3.63
N ALA A 187 -11.84 13.01 2.83
CA ALA A 187 -11.04 12.29 1.85
C ALA A 187 -10.08 11.29 2.52
N HIS A 188 -9.45 11.69 3.63
CA HIS A 188 -8.58 10.81 4.41
C HIS A 188 -9.37 9.65 5.04
N ALA A 189 -10.55 9.93 5.60
CA ALA A 189 -11.42 8.90 6.16
C ALA A 189 -11.92 7.90 5.11
N GLU A 190 -12.29 8.34 3.91
CA GLU A 190 -12.69 7.43 2.82
C GLU A 190 -11.54 6.50 2.41
N ALA A 191 -10.33 7.04 2.27
CA ALA A 191 -9.15 6.22 1.97
C ALA A 191 -8.84 5.22 3.10
N ALA A 192 -9.03 5.61 4.36
CA ALA A 192 -8.91 4.70 5.51
C ALA A 192 -10.00 3.61 5.47
N LYS A 193 -11.27 3.94 5.24
CA LYS A 193 -12.37 2.95 5.16
C LYS A 193 -12.12 1.89 4.08
N ILE A 194 -11.57 2.30 2.93
CA ILE A 194 -11.21 1.38 1.85
C ILE A 194 -10.11 0.40 2.31
N TRP A 195 -9.07 0.91 2.97
CA TRP A 195 -7.98 0.06 3.45
C TRP A 195 -8.44 -0.88 4.57
N PHE A 196 -9.19 -0.36 5.54
CA PHE A 196 -9.74 -1.11 6.67
C PHE A 196 -11.11 -1.76 6.36
N GLY A 197 -11.34 -2.23 5.13
CA GLY A 197 -12.66 -2.65 4.64
C GLY A 197 -13.41 -3.61 5.58
N ASP A 198 -12.72 -4.59 6.16
CA ASP A 198 -13.33 -5.55 7.10
C ASP A 198 -13.79 -4.88 8.41
N GLN A 199 -12.93 -4.05 9.02
CA GLN A 199 -13.30 -3.30 10.22
C GLN A 199 -14.44 -2.32 9.91
N PHE A 200 -14.41 -1.67 8.75
CA PHE A 200 -15.48 -0.77 8.32
C PHE A 200 -16.81 -1.51 8.17
N ASN A 201 -16.82 -2.69 7.55
CA ASN A 201 -18.01 -3.52 7.41
C ASN A 201 -18.58 -3.96 8.76
N MET A 202 -17.72 -4.26 9.74
CA MET A 202 -18.15 -4.55 11.11
C MET A 202 -18.80 -3.33 11.77
N LEU A 203 -18.13 -2.17 11.74
CA LEU A 203 -18.66 -0.93 12.30
C LEU A 203 -19.96 -0.48 11.61
N ALA A 204 -20.09 -0.70 10.29
CA ALA A 204 -21.27 -0.33 9.52
C ALA A 204 -22.51 -1.17 9.91
N ARG A 205 -22.34 -2.44 10.29
CA ARG A 205 -23.44 -3.27 10.83
C ARG A 205 -23.98 -2.69 12.14
N ASP A 206 -23.06 -2.22 12.98
CA ASP A 206 -23.37 -1.66 14.29
C ASP A 206 -23.87 -0.21 14.22
N ALA A 207 -23.72 0.45 13.06
CA ALA A 207 -24.15 1.84 12.85
C ALA A 207 -25.67 2.04 12.96
N SER A 208 -26.46 0.96 12.89
CA SER A 208 -27.90 0.97 13.14
C SER A 208 -28.28 1.30 14.59
N SER A 209 -27.33 1.16 15.53
CA SER A 209 -27.48 1.50 16.94
C SER A 209 -26.47 2.57 17.35
N PRO A 210 -26.89 3.83 17.55
CA PRO A 210 -26.00 4.91 17.96
C PRO A 210 -25.21 4.62 19.25
N ALA A 211 -25.83 3.90 20.19
CA ALA A 211 -25.19 3.50 21.43
C ALA A 211 -24.12 2.40 21.22
N THR A 212 -24.36 1.45 20.31
CA THR A 212 -23.36 0.43 19.97
C THR A 212 -22.20 1.05 19.20
N LEU A 213 -22.49 1.94 18.26
CA LEU A 213 -21.47 2.66 17.51
C LEU A 213 -20.56 3.48 18.42
N ALA A 214 -21.13 4.23 19.38
CA ALA A 214 -20.35 5.03 20.32
C ALA A 214 -19.35 4.19 21.14
N ARG A 215 -19.72 2.95 21.52
CA ARG A 215 -18.83 2.04 22.28
C ARG A 215 -17.54 1.69 21.56
N HIS A 216 -17.55 1.65 20.22
CA HIS A 216 -16.34 1.39 19.43
C HIS A 216 -15.32 2.53 19.53
N PHE A 217 -15.78 3.77 19.79
CA PHE A 217 -14.93 4.95 19.84
C PHE A 217 -14.42 5.27 21.25
N VAL A 218 -15.04 4.78 22.33
CA VAL A 218 -14.63 5.02 23.74
C VAL A 218 -13.14 4.76 24.00
N VAL A 219 -12.53 3.88 23.20
CA VAL A 219 -11.10 3.58 23.26
C VAL A 219 -10.19 4.77 22.96
N LEU A 220 -10.70 5.81 22.30
CA LEU A 220 -10.00 7.07 22.07
C LEU A 220 -9.84 7.91 23.35
N ASN A 221 -10.67 7.67 24.37
CA ASN A 221 -10.62 8.34 25.67
C ASN A 221 -10.67 9.88 25.58
N ASP A 222 -11.36 10.40 24.57
CA ASP A 222 -11.59 11.84 24.36
C ASP A 222 -12.99 12.02 23.71
N PRO A 223 -14.00 12.46 24.47
CA PRO A 223 -15.37 12.58 23.98
C PRO A 223 -15.52 13.46 22.73
N MET A 224 -14.69 14.49 22.57
CA MET A 224 -14.74 15.35 21.39
C MET A 224 -14.15 14.66 20.16
N LEU A 225 -13.04 13.94 20.35
CA LEU A 225 -12.40 13.17 19.28
C LEU A 225 -13.28 12.00 18.85
N GLU A 226 -13.90 11.31 19.81
CA GLU A 226 -14.87 10.23 19.58
C GLU A 226 -16.01 10.69 18.67
N GLN A 227 -16.63 11.83 18.99
CA GLN A 227 -17.72 12.37 18.21
C GLN A 227 -17.28 12.76 16.78
N LYS A 228 -16.11 13.38 16.65
CA LYS A 228 -15.55 13.77 15.34
C LYS A 228 -15.23 12.56 14.49
N ALA A 229 -14.55 11.55 15.04
CA ALA A 229 -14.18 10.34 14.34
C ALA A 229 -15.42 9.52 13.93
N ALA A 230 -16.41 9.39 14.82
CA ALA A 230 -17.68 8.74 14.51
C ALA A 230 -18.47 9.48 13.42
N ALA A 231 -18.41 10.80 13.36
CA ALA A 231 -19.06 11.59 12.30
C ALA A 231 -18.47 11.29 10.91
N LEU A 232 -17.17 10.98 10.82
CA LEU A 232 -16.51 10.65 9.55
C LEU A 232 -16.95 9.31 8.96
N LEU A 233 -17.65 8.44 9.71
CA LEU A 233 -18.26 7.23 9.16
C LEU A 233 -19.43 7.52 8.22
N LYS A 234 -20.15 8.62 8.46
CA LYS A 234 -21.32 8.97 7.67
C LYS A 234 -20.89 9.44 6.28
N PRO A 235 -21.67 9.13 5.22
CA PRO A 235 -21.41 9.67 3.90
C PRO A 235 -21.35 11.20 3.94
N ARG A 236 -20.41 11.79 3.19
CA ARG A 236 -20.27 13.24 3.09
C ARG A 236 -21.60 13.83 2.64
N VAL A 237 -22.25 14.60 3.52
CA VAL A 237 -23.45 15.35 3.15
C VAL A 237 -23.02 16.43 2.15
N ARG A 238 -23.24 16.19 0.86
CA ARG A 238 -23.06 17.22 -0.18
C ARG A 238 -24.04 18.35 0.12
N GLY A 239 -23.54 19.45 0.68
CA GLY A 239 -24.36 20.63 0.97
C GLY A 239 -23.80 21.60 2.03
N ALA A 240 -22.84 21.19 2.87
CA ALA A 240 -22.19 22.12 3.79
C ALA A 240 -21.03 22.83 3.10
N VAL A 241 -21.33 23.92 2.39
CA VAL A 241 -20.34 24.97 2.10
C VAL A 241 -19.75 25.40 3.44
N ALA A 242 -18.43 25.39 3.56
CA ALA A 242 -17.73 25.94 4.71
C ALA A 242 -18.10 27.43 4.85
N THR A 243 -19.06 27.73 5.72
CA THR A 243 -19.32 29.09 6.15
C THR A 243 -18.24 29.44 7.16
N THR A 244 -17.25 30.16 6.66
CA THR A 244 -16.32 30.93 7.49
C THR A 244 -17.14 31.87 8.37
N GLY A 245 -17.05 31.64 9.69
CA GLY A 245 -17.25 32.60 10.77
C GLY A 245 -18.46 33.53 10.69
N THR A 246 -19.51 33.22 11.46
CA THR A 246 -20.09 34.18 12.43
C THR A 246 -21.07 33.45 13.35
N GLN A 247 -20.89 33.61 14.66
CA GLN A 247 -21.92 33.32 15.65
C GLN A 247 -23.19 34.13 15.32
N SER A 248 -24.35 33.48 15.22
CA SER A 248 -25.62 34.01 15.78
C SER A 248 -26.84 33.16 15.39
N GLY A 249 -27.55 32.66 16.41
CA GLY A 249 -29.02 32.74 16.44
C GLY A 249 -29.85 31.61 15.83
N PHE A 250 -29.86 30.42 16.44
CA PHE A 250 -30.83 29.35 16.10
C PHE A 250 -32.18 29.44 16.86
N PHE A 251 -32.50 30.57 17.53
CA PHE A 251 -33.72 30.73 18.32
C PHE A 251 -34.72 31.80 17.79
N GLY A 252 -34.61 32.23 16.54
CA GLY A 252 -35.42 33.34 15.99
C GLY A 252 -36.66 32.96 15.16
N ALA A 253 -36.84 31.71 14.72
CA ALA A 253 -37.78 31.40 13.64
C ALA A 253 -39.14 30.80 14.05
N LEU A 254 -39.47 30.71 15.35
CA LEU A 254 -40.73 30.10 15.83
C LEU A 254 -41.77 31.09 16.38
N SER A 255 -41.53 32.40 16.36
CA SER A 255 -42.45 33.39 16.96
C SER A 255 -43.30 34.20 15.96
N ARG A 256 -43.30 33.88 14.66
CA ARG A 256 -44.08 34.60 13.64
C ARG A 256 -45.24 33.84 12.99
N LEU A 257 -45.68 32.71 13.56
CA LEU A 257 -46.87 31.99 13.07
C LEU A 257 -48.09 32.02 14.00
N PHE A 258 -48.04 32.73 15.14
CA PHE A 258 -49.22 32.95 15.97
C PHE A 258 -49.24 34.38 16.52
N LYS A 259 -49.82 35.30 15.75
CA LYS A 259 -50.54 36.43 16.34
C LYS A 259 -51.66 36.88 15.38
N LYS A 260 -52.85 36.96 15.98
CA LYS A 260 -54.17 37.33 15.47
C LYS A 260 -54.18 38.46 14.46
#